data_AF-A0A9W9S431-F1
#
_entry.id   AF-A0A9W9S431-F1
#
_cell.length_a   1.000
_cell.length_b   1.000
_cell.length_c   1.000
_cell.angle_alpha   90.00
_cell.angle_beta   90.00
_cell.angle_gamma   90.00
#
_symmetry.space_group_name_H-M   'P 1'
#
loop_
_entity.id
_entity.type
_entity.pdbx_description
1 polymer ?
#
loop_
_entity_poly.entity_id
_entity_poly.type
_entity_poly.pdbx_seq_one_letter_code
_entity_poly.pdbx_strand_id
1 'polypeptide(L)'
;MEDSTTPSDPGPRRAGARLLAALKQVSIMILRQWLLIGMGIACALAYLFPDIAKTDGGVIRSEYTVLYGVIAIIFLISGLSIPRQKLFKQFLNWRLHILVQVISFLFIPALVLAVVHIILAADPAGHIDRAVLAGYILTACIPTTIASNVVMTRAAGGDDAAALVEVLLANVLGPFVTAVWTVTLLPKSPEFDTWRYGGGSLGSMYKHVFQQLGLSVLLPLFVGQLIRWTWPDRTAWVIQKTKLPKLASACMLLLIWTTFSSCFATGALQSLSAQSIIFVVLFNIALYIALTGISFFSSRPPKFLLNHRWFQPILKSLPPEETIAVCFCSPAKSTALGLPLLYAMWAPVDFYTKAKTSVPVLLYTTEQICVAQFFVQLFRRWHARIAEKEDGEGEGDGDGDAGGRLDEVGIGMTQRPVESHGGVV
;
A
#
# COMPACT_ATOMS: atom_id res chain seq x y z
N MET A 1 20.74 48.84 40.44
CA MET A 1 19.78 49.58 39.59
C MET A 1 19.72 48.81 38.28
N GLU A 2 18.55 48.25 38.00
CA GLU A 2 18.29 47.24 36.98
C GLU A 2 18.68 47.70 35.57
N ASP A 3 19.32 46.81 34.79
CA ASP A 3 19.42 46.96 33.35
C ASP A 3 18.48 45.93 32.70
N SER A 4 17.32 46.42 32.30
CA SER A 4 16.24 45.66 31.68
C SER A 4 16.58 45.34 30.21
N THR A 5 17.01 44.12 29.94
CA THR A 5 17.09 43.60 28.57
C THR A 5 15.70 43.17 28.11
N THR A 6 15.05 44.02 27.32
CA THR A 6 13.84 43.68 26.57
C THR A 6 14.15 42.62 25.50
N PRO A 7 13.34 41.56 25.33
CA PRO A 7 13.50 40.65 24.21
C PRO A 7 13.13 41.41 22.93
N SER A 8 14.09 41.50 22.01
CA SER A 8 13.86 42.06 20.67
C SER A 8 12.80 41.25 19.93
N ASP A 9 11.69 41.92 19.60
CA ASP A 9 10.57 41.41 18.81
C ASP A 9 11.08 40.90 17.44
N PRO A 10 10.80 39.64 17.02
CA PRO A 10 11.32 39.10 15.76
C PRO A 10 10.70 39.83 14.56
N GLY A 11 11.42 40.82 14.04
CA GLY A 11 10.95 41.67 12.95
C GLY A 11 10.46 40.93 11.68
N PRO A 12 9.61 41.59 10.85
CA PRO A 12 8.86 41.01 9.74
C PRO A 12 9.71 40.33 8.64
N ARG A 13 11.00 40.67 8.54
CA ARG A 13 11.95 40.05 7.60
C ARG A 13 12.26 38.57 7.91
N ARG A 14 12.23 38.15 9.19
CA ARG A 14 12.42 36.74 9.58
C ARG A 14 11.19 35.88 9.29
N ALA A 15 9.99 36.45 9.38
CA ALA A 15 8.74 35.77 9.07
C ALA A 15 8.62 35.44 7.57
N GLY A 16 8.95 36.39 6.68
CA GLY A 16 8.96 36.17 5.23
C GLY A 16 9.95 35.10 4.77
N ALA A 17 11.15 35.07 5.34
CA ALA A 17 12.16 34.05 5.04
C ALA A 17 11.75 32.64 5.52
N ARG A 18 11.09 32.54 6.69
CA ARG A 18 10.53 31.28 7.20
C ARG A 18 9.36 30.79 6.34
N LEU A 19 8.49 31.69 5.89
CA LEU A 19 7.39 31.36 4.99
C LEU A 19 7.90 30.89 3.62
N LEU A 20 8.88 31.58 3.03
CA LEU A 20 9.52 31.15 1.78
C LEU A 20 10.26 29.82 1.91
N ALA A 21 10.95 29.59 3.04
CA ALA A 21 11.59 28.30 3.31
C ALA A 21 10.56 27.19 3.49
N ALA A 22 9.47 27.44 4.22
CA ALA A 22 8.36 26.50 4.37
C ALA A 22 7.69 26.20 3.03
N LEU A 23 7.40 27.22 2.21
CA LEU A 23 6.82 27.07 0.87
C LEU A 23 7.76 26.30 -0.06
N LYS A 24 9.07 26.55 0.00
CA LYS A 24 10.08 25.80 -0.76
C LYS A 24 10.17 24.35 -0.28
N GLN A 25 10.06 24.11 1.02
CA GLN A 25 10.10 22.76 1.59
C GLN A 25 8.83 21.98 1.24
N VAL A 26 7.67 22.64 1.28
CA VAL A 26 6.38 22.09 0.83
C VAL A 26 6.40 21.84 -0.67
N SER A 27 6.93 22.74 -1.49
CA SER A 27 7.00 22.55 -2.94
C SER A 27 7.95 21.41 -3.32
N ILE A 28 9.11 21.30 -2.67
CA ILE A 28 10.04 20.16 -2.85
C ILE A 28 9.38 18.85 -2.38
N MET A 29 8.59 18.89 -1.30
CA MET A 29 7.82 17.74 -0.83
C MET A 29 6.78 17.31 -1.87
N ILE A 30 6.05 18.25 -2.46
CA ILE A 30 5.05 17.99 -3.52
C ILE A 30 5.72 17.50 -4.81
N LEU A 31 6.82 18.11 -5.23
CA LEU A 31 7.60 17.71 -6.41
C LEU A 31 8.20 16.31 -6.26
N ARG A 32 8.50 15.88 -5.03
CA ARG A 32 8.90 14.50 -4.74
C ARG A 32 7.75 13.49 -4.90
N GLN A 33 6.49 13.94 -4.86
CA GLN A 33 5.29 13.12 -5.08
C GLN A 33 4.88 13.09 -6.56
N TRP A 34 5.84 12.80 -7.44
CA TRP A 34 5.60 12.73 -8.88
C TRP A 34 4.45 11.78 -9.27
N LEU A 35 4.19 10.74 -8.47
CA LEU A 35 3.08 9.80 -8.69
C LEU A 35 1.72 10.48 -8.48
N LEU A 36 1.56 11.31 -7.43
CA LEU A 36 0.31 12.05 -7.18
C LEU A 36 0.04 13.08 -8.28
N ILE A 37 1.08 13.80 -8.70
CA ILE A 37 0.99 14.73 -9.83
C ILE A 37 0.61 13.96 -11.11
N GLY A 38 1.24 12.80 -11.33
CA GLY A 38 0.93 11.92 -12.45
C GLY A 38 -0.52 11.42 -12.44
N MET A 39 -1.08 11.10 -11.27
CA MET A 39 -2.50 10.72 -11.12
C MET A 39 -3.43 11.87 -11.48
N GLY A 40 -3.12 13.10 -11.04
CA GLY A 40 -3.88 14.29 -11.41
C GLY A 40 -3.86 14.55 -12.92
N ILE A 41 -2.68 14.43 -13.56
CA ILE A 41 -2.53 14.55 -15.01
C ILE A 41 -3.31 13.44 -15.73
N ALA A 42 -3.20 12.19 -15.28
CA ALA A 42 -3.94 11.06 -15.84
C ALA A 42 -5.46 11.28 -15.75
N CYS A 43 -5.95 11.78 -14.62
CA CYS A 43 -7.37 12.13 -14.46
C CYS A 43 -7.80 13.25 -15.42
N ALA A 44 -7.01 14.32 -15.55
CA ALA A 44 -7.30 15.42 -16.46
C ALA A 44 -7.31 14.96 -17.93
N LEU A 45 -6.34 14.14 -18.34
CA LEU A 45 -6.30 13.56 -19.69
C LEU A 45 -7.47 12.60 -19.94
N ALA A 46 -7.88 11.83 -18.93
CA ALA A 46 -9.06 10.98 -19.03
C ALA A 46 -10.36 11.78 -19.19
N TYR A 47 -10.46 12.92 -18.51
CA TYR A 47 -11.62 13.81 -18.63
C TYR A 47 -11.69 14.49 -20.00
N LEU A 48 -10.55 14.96 -20.52
CA LEU A 48 -10.47 15.65 -21.82
C LEU A 48 -10.59 14.68 -23.00
N PHE A 49 -10.03 13.47 -22.88
CA PHE A 49 -9.95 12.48 -23.96
C PHE A 49 -10.39 11.08 -23.48
N PRO A 50 -11.64 10.90 -23.04
CA PRO A 50 -12.11 9.65 -22.46
C PRO A 50 -12.14 8.49 -23.48
N ASP A 51 -12.39 8.77 -24.75
CA ASP A 51 -12.50 7.75 -25.80
C ASP A 51 -11.15 7.10 -26.19
N ILE A 52 -10.02 7.69 -25.83
CA ILE A 52 -8.71 7.13 -26.17
C ILE A 52 -8.47 5.84 -25.39
N ALA A 53 -8.59 5.91 -24.06
CA ALA A 53 -8.16 4.87 -23.15
C ALA A 53 -9.31 4.12 -22.46
N LYS A 54 -10.58 4.36 -22.82
CA LYS A 54 -11.69 3.56 -22.27
C LYS A 54 -11.50 2.07 -22.56
N THR A 55 -11.92 1.24 -21.61
CA THR A 55 -11.72 -0.22 -21.67
C THR A 55 -12.53 -0.87 -22.78
N ASP A 56 -13.74 -0.37 -23.07
CA ASP A 56 -14.56 -0.93 -24.15
C ASP A 56 -14.60 0.04 -25.35
N GLY A 57 -14.07 -0.41 -26.49
CA GLY A 57 -14.09 0.33 -27.75
C GLY A 57 -13.18 1.58 -27.79
N GLY A 58 -12.19 1.68 -26.89
CA GLY A 58 -11.21 2.77 -26.92
C GLY A 58 -10.17 2.63 -28.04
N VAL A 59 -9.57 3.75 -28.47
CA VAL A 59 -8.59 3.78 -29.58
C VAL A 59 -7.41 2.85 -29.34
N ILE A 60 -6.87 2.83 -28.11
CA ILE A 60 -5.71 1.97 -27.78
C ILE A 60 -6.11 0.54 -27.42
N ARG A 61 -7.40 0.18 -27.50
CA ARG A 61 -7.94 -1.13 -27.11
C ARG A 61 -7.44 -1.54 -25.71
N SER A 62 -7.72 -0.71 -24.71
CA SER A 62 -7.22 -0.84 -23.35
C SER A 62 -7.57 -2.17 -22.68
N GLU A 63 -8.63 -2.84 -23.11
CA GLU A 63 -8.97 -4.20 -22.67
C GLU A 63 -7.85 -5.21 -22.96
N TYR A 64 -7.02 -4.97 -23.97
CA TYR A 64 -5.86 -5.80 -24.28
C TYR A 64 -4.55 -5.10 -23.92
N THR A 65 -4.34 -3.88 -24.40
CA THR A 65 -3.05 -3.19 -24.24
C THR A 65 -2.76 -2.87 -22.78
N VAL A 66 -3.78 -2.47 -22.01
CA VAL A 66 -3.62 -2.09 -20.60
C VAL A 66 -3.92 -3.26 -19.68
N LEU A 67 -5.12 -3.85 -19.76
CA LEU A 67 -5.55 -4.90 -18.83
C LEU A 67 -4.76 -6.22 -18.96
N TYR A 68 -4.15 -6.49 -20.12
CA TYR A 68 -3.17 -7.58 -20.27
C TYR A 68 -1.74 -7.04 -20.34
N GLY A 69 -1.42 -6.18 -21.31
CA GLY A 69 -0.04 -5.77 -21.59
C GLY A 69 0.62 -4.98 -20.46
N VAL A 70 0.06 -3.81 -20.11
CA VAL A 70 0.61 -2.93 -19.06
C VAL A 70 0.65 -3.64 -17.72
N ILE A 71 -0.38 -4.42 -17.38
CA ILE A 71 -0.43 -5.16 -16.11
C ILE A 71 0.59 -6.29 -16.09
N ALA A 72 0.77 -7.00 -17.20
CA ALA A 72 1.85 -7.99 -17.31
C ALA A 72 3.23 -7.35 -17.11
N ILE A 73 3.45 -6.14 -17.62
CA ILE A 73 4.70 -5.40 -17.38
C ILE A 73 4.86 -5.06 -15.89
N ILE A 74 3.80 -4.58 -15.22
CA ILE A 74 3.84 -4.27 -13.77
C ILE A 74 4.21 -5.51 -12.96
N PHE A 75 3.56 -6.65 -13.22
CA PHE A 75 3.79 -7.88 -12.47
C PHE A 75 5.10 -8.57 -12.83
N LEU A 76 5.56 -8.48 -14.09
CA LEU A 76 6.88 -8.93 -14.49
C LEU A 76 7.98 -8.15 -13.76
N ILE A 77 7.90 -6.82 -13.77
CA ILE A 77 8.85 -5.96 -13.04
C ILE A 77 8.80 -6.25 -11.54
N SER A 78 7.61 -6.50 -11.00
CA SER A 78 7.44 -6.89 -9.60
C SER A 78 8.20 -8.19 -9.31
N GLY A 79 8.02 -9.23 -10.13
CA GLY A 79 8.75 -10.50 -10.03
C GLY A 79 10.26 -10.33 -10.10
N LEU A 80 10.74 -9.51 -11.03
CA LEU A 80 12.17 -9.21 -11.19
C LEU A 80 12.77 -8.50 -9.98
N SER A 81 11.97 -7.71 -9.27
CA SER A 81 12.44 -6.82 -8.20
C SER A 81 12.71 -7.52 -6.87
N ILE A 82 12.48 -8.83 -6.77
CA ILE A 82 12.45 -9.55 -5.50
C ILE A 82 13.69 -10.43 -5.32
N PRO A 83 14.64 -10.07 -4.44
CA PRO A 83 15.80 -10.91 -4.17
C PRO A 83 15.40 -12.21 -3.47
N ARG A 84 15.92 -13.35 -3.95
CA ARG A 84 15.72 -14.67 -3.33
C ARG A 84 16.04 -14.68 -1.83
N GLN A 85 17.15 -14.04 -1.43
CA GLN A 85 17.60 -13.98 -0.05
C GLN A 85 16.58 -13.28 0.86
N LYS A 86 15.95 -12.20 0.36
CA LYS A 86 14.92 -11.47 1.10
C LYS A 86 13.65 -12.31 1.26
N LEU A 87 13.23 -13.05 0.23
CA LEU A 87 12.12 -14.00 0.33
C LEU A 87 12.38 -15.04 1.41
N PHE A 88 13.49 -15.77 1.34
CA PHE A 88 13.80 -16.85 2.28
C PHE A 88 13.99 -16.33 3.71
N LYS A 89 14.61 -15.16 3.90
CA LYS A 89 14.82 -14.57 5.22
C LYS A 89 13.50 -14.28 5.93
N GLN A 90 12.53 -13.71 5.22
CA GLN A 90 11.26 -13.29 5.80
C GLN A 90 10.18 -14.38 5.75
N PHE A 91 10.35 -15.44 4.96
CA PHE A 91 9.36 -16.54 4.82
C PHE A 91 9.02 -17.23 6.15
N LEU A 92 9.95 -17.22 7.12
CA LEU A 92 9.76 -17.83 8.44
C LEU A 92 9.02 -16.90 9.42
N ASN A 93 8.72 -15.65 9.04
CA ASN A 93 8.02 -14.69 9.87
C ASN A 93 6.49 -14.90 9.78
N TRP A 94 6.05 -16.11 10.15
CA TRP A 94 4.64 -16.53 10.04
C TRP A 94 3.67 -15.60 10.78
N ARG A 95 4.12 -14.94 11.86
CA ARG A 95 3.30 -14.01 12.64
C ARG A 95 2.97 -12.76 11.86
N LEU A 96 3.97 -12.19 11.19
CA LEU A 96 3.78 -11.05 10.30
C LEU A 96 2.81 -11.41 9.18
N HIS A 97 3.04 -12.56 8.53
CA HIS A 97 2.22 -13.05 7.43
C HIS A 97 0.77 -13.22 7.86
N ILE A 98 0.50 -13.97 8.93
CA ILE A 98 -0.88 -14.19 9.40
C ILE A 98 -1.53 -12.86 9.77
N LEU A 99 -0.85 -11.97 10.47
CA LEU A 99 -1.42 -10.68 10.87
C LEU A 99 -1.87 -9.85 9.66
N VAL A 100 -0.98 -9.66 8.69
CA VAL A 100 -1.27 -8.83 7.50
C VAL A 100 -2.35 -9.49 6.65
N GLN A 101 -2.25 -10.79 6.39
CA GLN A 101 -3.22 -11.50 5.55
C GLN A 101 -4.61 -11.59 6.22
N VAL A 102 -4.69 -11.79 7.53
CA VAL A 102 -5.96 -11.78 8.28
C VAL A 102 -6.57 -10.38 8.26
N ILE A 103 -5.79 -9.33 8.47
CA ILE A 103 -6.33 -7.97 8.35
C ILE A 103 -6.84 -7.74 6.92
N SER A 104 -6.04 -8.08 5.90
CA SER A 104 -6.35 -7.74 4.51
C SER A 104 -7.50 -8.53 3.90
N PHE A 105 -7.60 -9.84 4.18
CA PHE A 105 -8.54 -10.76 3.55
C PHE A 105 -9.66 -11.27 4.46
N LEU A 106 -9.65 -10.95 5.75
CA LEU A 106 -10.73 -11.31 6.68
C LEU A 106 -11.33 -10.08 7.36
N PHE A 107 -10.51 -9.31 8.07
CA PHE A 107 -11.01 -8.17 8.84
C PHE A 107 -11.56 -7.06 7.95
N ILE A 108 -10.83 -6.63 6.91
CA ILE A 108 -11.29 -5.56 6.01
C ILE A 108 -12.59 -5.97 5.28
N PRO A 109 -12.70 -7.15 4.64
CA PRO A 109 -13.95 -7.60 4.05
C PRO A 109 -15.11 -7.64 5.06
N ALA A 110 -14.89 -8.14 6.27
CA ALA A 110 -15.92 -8.18 7.31
C ALA A 110 -16.37 -6.78 7.77
N LEU A 111 -15.42 -5.85 7.96
CA LEU A 111 -15.70 -4.48 8.33
C LEU A 111 -16.52 -3.76 7.24
N VAL A 112 -16.07 -3.86 5.99
CA VAL A 112 -16.78 -3.23 4.86
C VAL A 112 -18.16 -3.86 4.66
N LEU A 113 -18.28 -5.18 4.82
CA LEU A 113 -19.59 -5.85 4.82
C LEU A 113 -20.52 -5.26 5.88
N ALA A 114 -20.04 -5.10 7.12
CA ALA A 114 -20.82 -4.51 8.19
C ALA A 114 -21.28 -3.09 7.84
N VAL A 115 -20.38 -2.26 7.30
CA VAL A 115 -20.72 -0.90 6.84
C VAL A 115 -21.76 -0.94 5.73
N VAL A 116 -21.63 -1.81 4.73
CA VAL A 116 -22.59 -1.97 3.64
C VAL A 116 -23.97 -2.33 4.20
N HIS A 117 -24.05 -3.29 5.14
CA HIS A 117 -25.32 -3.66 5.77
C HIS A 117 -25.94 -2.52 6.61
N ILE A 118 -25.11 -1.74 7.32
CA ILE A 118 -25.58 -0.55 8.05
C ILE A 118 -26.17 0.47 7.07
N ILE A 119 -25.52 0.72 5.93
CA ILE A 119 -26.02 1.63 4.90
C ILE A 119 -27.33 1.12 4.32
N LEU A 120 -27.42 -0.17 3.97
CA LEU A 120 -28.66 -0.73 3.43
C LEU A 120 -29.83 -0.64 4.41
N ALA A 121 -29.57 -0.77 5.72
CA ALA A 121 -30.59 -0.61 6.75
C ALA A 121 -30.98 0.86 6.99
N ALA A 122 -30.01 1.79 6.92
CA ALA A 122 -30.21 3.22 7.21
C ALA A 122 -30.66 4.04 6.00
N ASP A 123 -30.40 3.57 4.78
CA ASP A 123 -30.71 4.23 3.50
C ASP A 123 -31.60 3.32 2.61
N PRO A 124 -32.85 3.06 3.02
CA PRO A 124 -33.81 2.29 2.22
C PRO A 124 -34.20 3.01 0.93
N ALA A 125 -34.05 4.33 0.88
CA ALA A 125 -34.39 5.17 -0.28
C ALA A 125 -33.35 5.09 -1.41
N GLY A 126 -32.17 4.54 -1.16
CA GLY A 126 -31.19 4.30 -2.22
C GLY A 126 -30.36 5.50 -2.64
N HIS A 127 -30.11 6.43 -1.72
CA HIS A 127 -29.25 7.58 -1.97
C HIS A 127 -27.79 7.19 -2.26
N ILE A 128 -27.27 6.16 -1.58
CA ILE A 128 -25.96 5.59 -1.86
C ILE A 128 -26.10 4.52 -2.92
N ASP A 129 -25.43 4.72 -4.05
CA ASP A 129 -25.57 3.84 -5.21
C ASP A 129 -25.15 2.39 -4.91
N ARG A 130 -25.94 1.43 -5.39
CA ARG A 130 -25.72 0.00 -5.12
C ARG A 130 -24.49 -0.53 -5.83
N ALA A 131 -24.12 0.05 -6.98
CA ALA A 131 -22.86 -0.25 -7.66
C ALA A 131 -21.66 0.22 -6.85
N VAL A 132 -21.77 1.33 -6.11
CA VAL A 132 -20.73 1.79 -5.19
C VAL A 132 -20.57 0.82 -4.02
N LEU A 133 -21.68 0.33 -3.44
CA LEU A 133 -21.61 -0.66 -2.36
C LEU A 133 -21.02 -2.00 -2.83
N ALA A 134 -21.40 -2.49 -4.01
CA ALA A 134 -20.81 -3.67 -4.63
C ALA A 134 -19.31 -3.47 -4.92
N GLY A 135 -18.94 -2.28 -5.40
CA GLY A 135 -17.54 -1.88 -5.64
C GLY A 135 -16.72 -1.84 -4.35
N TYR A 136 -17.32 -1.46 -3.22
CA TYR A 136 -16.66 -1.51 -1.91
C TYR A 136 -16.43 -2.93 -1.42
N ILE A 137 -17.39 -3.84 -1.59
CA ILE A 137 -17.19 -5.26 -1.27
C ILE A 137 -16.01 -5.82 -2.07
N LEU A 138 -15.93 -5.54 -3.38
CA LEU A 138 -14.77 -5.91 -4.18
C LEU A 138 -13.49 -5.27 -3.64
N THR A 139 -13.47 -3.94 -3.47
CA THR A 139 -12.30 -3.18 -2.95
C THR A 139 -11.79 -3.76 -1.63
N ALA A 140 -12.68 -4.16 -0.75
CA ALA A 140 -12.33 -4.77 0.53
C ALA A 140 -11.60 -6.11 0.37
N CYS A 141 -11.93 -6.85 -0.68
CA CYS A 141 -11.41 -8.19 -0.93
C CYS A 141 -10.13 -8.18 -1.77
N ILE A 142 -9.85 -7.13 -2.57
CA ILE A 142 -8.67 -7.10 -3.44
C ILE A 142 -7.36 -7.08 -2.63
N PRO A 143 -6.25 -7.61 -3.18
CA PRO A 143 -4.95 -7.62 -2.51
C PRO A 143 -4.27 -6.24 -2.48
N THR A 144 -3.18 -6.16 -1.74
CA THR A 144 -2.44 -4.92 -1.48
C THR A 144 -1.51 -4.48 -2.61
N THR A 145 -1.07 -3.22 -2.60
CA THR A 145 -0.21 -2.63 -3.64
C THR A 145 1.27 -2.99 -3.47
N ILE A 146 1.96 -3.41 -4.53
CA ILE A 146 3.39 -3.74 -4.45
C ILE A 146 4.27 -2.48 -4.31
N ALA A 147 4.26 -1.61 -5.31
CA ALA A 147 5.25 -0.54 -5.43
C ALA A 147 5.13 0.54 -4.34
N SER A 148 3.93 1.05 -4.08
CA SER A 148 3.71 2.12 -3.08
C SER A 148 4.06 1.66 -1.67
N ASN A 149 3.66 0.45 -1.26
CA ASN A 149 3.91 -0.02 0.10
C ASN A 149 5.39 -0.20 0.38
N VAL A 150 6.15 -0.78 -0.54
CA VAL A 150 7.60 -0.97 -0.38
C VAL A 150 8.31 0.38 -0.30
N VAL A 151 7.95 1.32 -1.19
CA VAL A 151 8.56 2.67 -1.21
C VAL A 151 8.23 3.45 0.07
N MET A 152 6.98 3.42 0.52
CA MET A 152 6.52 4.14 1.71
C MET A 152 7.09 3.55 2.99
N THR A 153 7.12 2.21 3.11
CA THR A 153 7.74 1.51 4.23
C THR A 153 9.21 1.90 4.36
N ARG A 154 9.97 1.82 3.27
CA ARG A 154 11.38 2.24 3.25
C ARG A 154 11.55 3.71 3.59
N ALA A 155 10.70 4.59 3.07
CA ALA A 155 10.76 6.03 3.35
C ALA A 155 10.44 6.37 4.81
N ALA A 156 9.66 5.53 5.48
CA ALA A 156 9.32 5.64 6.90
C ALA A 156 10.37 5.02 7.85
N GLY A 157 11.43 4.39 7.32
CA GLY A 157 12.43 3.67 8.12
C GLY A 157 12.02 2.23 8.47
N GLY A 158 10.97 1.69 7.83
CA GLY A 158 10.49 0.32 8.06
C GLY A 158 11.24 -0.75 7.25
N ASP A 159 10.91 -2.02 7.51
CA ASP A 159 11.51 -3.17 6.82
C ASP A 159 10.88 -3.33 5.42
N ASP A 160 11.61 -2.87 4.41
CA ASP A 160 11.20 -2.97 3.01
C ASP A 160 11.19 -4.40 2.47
N ALA A 161 11.93 -5.33 3.10
CA ALA A 161 11.92 -6.75 2.76
C ALA A 161 10.68 -7.43 3.32
N ALA A 162 10.30 -7.15 4.57
CA ALA A 162 9.06 -7.61 5.17
C ALA A 162 7.85 -7.16 4.35
N ALA A 163 7.78 -5.86 4.03
CA ALA A 163 6.73 -5.33 3.15
C ALA A 163 6.69 -6.05 1.80
N LEU A 164 7.85 -6.29 1.18
CA LEU A 164 7.92 -6.99 -0.11
C LEU A 164 7.36 -8.42 -0.04
N VAL A 165 7.63 -9.18 1.02
CA VAL A 165 7.07 -10.53 1.16
C VAL A 165 5.56 -10.48 1.38
N GLU A 166 5.07 -9.56 2.21
CA GLU A 166 3.63 -9.43 2.45
C GLU A 166 2.83 -9.08 1.21
N VAL A 167 3.33 -8.12 0.42
CA VAL A 167 2.65 -7.76 -0.82
C VAL A 167 2.67 -8.93 -1.79
N LEU A 168 3.74 -9.74 -1.84
CA LEU A 168 3.77 -10.91 -2.72
C LEU A 168 2.80 -12.00 -2.31
N LEU A 169 2.79 -12.36 -1.03
CA LEU A 169 1.84 -13.34 -0.51
C LEU A 169 0.41 -12.90 -0.82
N ALA A 170 0.08 -11.63 -0.55
CA ALA A 170 -1.23 -11.09 -0.86
C ALA A 170 -1.54 -11.09 -2.37
N ASN A 171 -0.60 -10.72 -3.23
CA ASN A 171 -0.83 -10.63 -4.67
C ASN A 171 -0.93 -12.03 -5.34
N VAL A 172 -0.30 -13.05 -4.76
CA VAL A 172 -0.44 -14.45 -5.20
C VAL A 172 -1.76 -15.07 -4.70
N LEU A 173 -2.13 -14.84 -3.43
CA LEU A 173 -3.37 -15.35 -2.85
C LEU A 173 -4.61 -14.60 -3.37
N GLY A 174 -4.47 -13.31 -3.64
CA GLY A 174 -5.54 -12.37 -3.96
C GLY A 174 -6.47 -12.84 -5.08
N PRO A 175 -5.97 -13.25 -6.26
CA PRO A 175 -6.80 -13.76 -7.35
C PRO A 175 -7.80 -14.85 -6.92
N PHE A 176 -7.38 -15.77 -6.06
CA PHE A 176 -8.21 -16.89 -5.57
C PHE A 176 -9.19 -16.41 -4.50
N VAL A 177 -8.68 -15.68 -3.53
CA VAL A 177 -9.40 -15.27 -2.32
C VAL A 177 -10.43 -14.18 -2.64
N THR A 178 -10.08 -13.22 -3.49
CA THR A 178 -10.91 -12.05 -3.82
C THR A 178 -12.18 -12.44 -4.56
N ALA A 179 -12.09 -13.33 -5.55
CA ALA A 179 -13.26 -13.76 -6.33
C ALA A 179 -14.27 -14.49 -5.44
N VAL A 180 -13.80 -15.40 -4.58
CA VAL A 180 -14.63 -16.13 -3.62
C VAL A 180 -15.30 -15.16 -2.64
N TRP A 181 -14.52 -14.28 -1.99
CA TRP A 181 -15.09 -13.35 -1.01
C TRP A 181 -16.06 -12.36 -1.65
N THR A 182 -15.74 -11.81 -2.81
CA THR A 182 -16.61 -10.81 -3.43
C THR A 182 -17.99 -11.39 -3.72
N VAL A 183 -18.08 -12.58 -4.31
CA VAL A 183 -19.38 -13.21 -4.63
C VAL A 183 -20.12 -13.64 -3.37
N THR A 184 -19.42 -14.13 -2.35
CA THR A 184 -20.03 -14.64 -1.11
C THR A 184 -20.50 -13.52 -0.17
N LEU A 185 -19.82 -12.38 -0.17
CA LEU A 185 -20.12 -11.24 0.70
C LEU A 185 -21.11 -10.25 0.10
N LEU A 186 -21.40 -10.34 -1.20
CA LEU A 186 -22.44 -9.50 -1.81
C LEU A 186 -23.81 -9.76 -1.13
N PRO A 187 -24.55 -8.70 -0.74
CA PRO A 187 -25.86 -8.84 -0.11
C PRO A 187 -26.83 -9.66 -0.96
N LYS A 188 -27.70 -10.44 -0.29
CA LYS A 188 -28.64 -11.35 -0.97
C LYS A 188 -29.92 -10.66 -1.47
N SER A 189 -29.99 -9.33 -1.45
CA SER A 189 -31.15 -8.59 -1.94
C SER A 189 -31.16 -8.52 -3.48
N PRO A 190 -32.35 -8.42 -4.11
CA PRO A 190 -32.48 -8.41 -5.57
C PRO A 190 -31.65 -7.33 -6.28
N GLU A 191 -31.41 -6.20 -5.60
CA GLU A 191 -30.58 -5.10 -6.10
C GLU A 191 -29.15 -5.54 -6.44
N PHE A 192 -28.62 -6.58 -5.78
CA PHE A 192 -27.24 -7.04 -5.98
C PHE A 192 -27.12 -8.25 -6.93
N ASP A 193 -28.23 -8.75 -7.47
CA ASP A 193 -28.25 -9.98 -8.29
C ASP A 193 -27.40 -9.84 -9.56
N THR A 194 -27.32 -8.63 -10.14
CA THR A 194 -26.43 -8.32 -11.27
C THR A 194 -24.97 -8.67 -10.97
N TRP A 195 -24.47 -8.42 -9.76
CA TRP A 195 -23.08 -8.75 -9.38
C TRP A 195 -22.92 -10.16 -8.84
N ARG A 196 -23.98 -10.78 -8.32
CA ARG A 196 -23.93 -12.16 -7.81
C ARG A 196 -23.96 -13.20 -8.92
N TYR A 197 -24.79 -12.98 -9.94
CA TYR A 197 -24.99 -13.92 -11.04
C TYR A 197 -24.35 -13.44 -12.33
N GLY A 198 -24.24 -12.13 -12.57
CA GLY A 198 -23.53 -11.57 -13.72
C GLY A 198 -24.03 -12.07 -15.08
N GLY A 199 -25.26 -12.61 -15.15
CA GLY A 199 -25.81 -13.24 -16.35
C GLY A 199 -25.13 -14.55 -16.79
N GLY A 200 -24.26 -15.15 -15.96
CA GLY A 200 -23.48 -16.34 -16.30
C GLY A 200 -23.37 -17.36 -15.16
N SER A 201 -22.67 -18.47 -15.42
CA SER A 201 -22.37 -19.47 -14.40
C SER A 201 -21.16 -19.06 -13.55
N LEU A 202 -21.09 -19.53 -12.30
CA LEU A 202 -19.91 -19.36 -11.46
C LEU A 202 -18.64 -19.96 -12.12
N GLY A 203 -18.79 -21.07 -12.86
CA GLY A 203 -17.69 -21.68 -13.61
C GLY A 203 -17.15 -20.79 -14.73
N SER A 204 -18.03 -20.13 -15.49
CA SER A 204 -17.61 -19.17 -16.53
C SER A 204 -16.92 -17.93 -15.94
N MET A 205 -17.38 -17.44 -14.79
CA MET A 205 -16.72 -16.35 -14.08
C MET A 205 -15.29 -16.74 -13.69
N TYR A 206 -15.11 -17.89 -13.02
CA TYR A 206 -13.77 -18.35 -12.65
C TYR A 206 -12.88 -18.57 -13.87
N LYS A 207 -13.41 -19.12 -14.96
CA LYS A 207 -12.65 -19.25 -16.22
C LYS A 207 -12.10 -17.90 -16.69
N HIS A 208 -12.93 -16.86 -16.74
CA HIS A 208 -12.49 -15.52 -17.13
C HIS A 208 -11.47 -14.93 -16.16
N VAL A 209 -11.70 -15.07 -14.85
CA VAL A 209 -10.78 -14.59 -13.80
C VAL A 209 -9.41 -15.27 -13.93
N PHE A 210 -9.38 -16.60 -14.06
CA PHE A 210 -8.14 -17.35 -14.21
C PHE A 210 -7.45 -17.06 -15.53
N GLN A 211 -8.18 -16.86 -16.62
CA GLN A 211 -7.59 -16.46 -17.90
C GLN A 211 -6.96 -15.07 -17.79
N GLN A 212 -7.71 -14.09 -17.29
CA GLN A 212 -7.25 -12.71 -17.16
C GLN A 212 -6.03 -12.63 -16.22
N LEU A 213 -6.20 -13.06 -14.97
CA LEU A 213 -5.16 -12.95 -13.94
C LEU A 213 -4.02 -13.94 -14.16
N GLY A 214 -4.32 -15.12 -14.70
CA GLY A 214 -3.29 -16.09 -15.09
C GLY A 214 -2.32 -15.47 -16.10
N LEU A 215 -2.84 -14.83 -17.15
CA LEU A 215 -2.02 -14.26 -18.22
C LEU A 215 -1.42 -12.90 -17.88
N SER A 216 -2.14 -12.01 -17.19
CA SER A 216 -1.67 -10.64 -16.93
C SER A 216 -0.97 -10.46 -15.58
N VAL A 217 -1.12 -11.38 -14.64
CA VAL A 217 -0.57 -11.25 -13.28
C VAL A 217 0.33 -12.43 -12.93
N LEU A 218 -0.23 -13.64 -12.83
CA LEU A 218 0.47 -14.79 -12.25
C LEU A 218 1.62 -15.26 -13.14
N LEU A 219 1.38 -15.43 -14.44
CA LEU A 219 2.39 -15.82 -15.42
C LEU A 219 3.55 -14.81 -15.47
N PRO A 220 3.34 -13.50 -15.70
CA PRO A 220 4.45 -12.54 -15.75
C PRO A 220 5.19 -12.42 -14.42
N LEU A 221 4.48 -12.47 -13.28
CA LEU A 221 5.12 -12.51 -11.96
C LEU A 221 6.03 -13.73 -11.81
N PHE A 222 5.54 -14.92 -12.17
CA PHE A 222 6.30 -16.17 -12.12
C PHE A 222 7.52 -16.13 -13.04
N VAL A 223 7.35 -15.68 -14.29
CA VAL A 223 8.46 -15.51 -15.25
C VAL A 223 9.49 -14.53 -14.71
N GLY A 224 9.07 -13.38 -14.17
CA GLY A 224 9.96 -12.41 -13.56
C GLY A 224 10.74 -12.99 -12.39
N GLN A 225 10.07 -13.74 -11.52
CA GLN A 225 10.71 -14.40 -10.38
C GLN A 225 11.70 -15.49 -10.82
N LEU A 226 11.37 -16.25 -11.87
CA LEU A 226 12.25 -17.29 -12.42
C LEU A 226 13.52 -16.68 -13.04
N ILE A 227 13.38 -15.57 -13.77
CA ILE A 227 14.53 -14.81 -14.31
C ILE A 227 15.40 -14.30 -13.15
N ARG A 228 14.78 -13.70 -12.13
CA ARG A 228 15.48 -13.19 -10.94
C ARG A 228 16.17 -14.30 -10.14
N TRP A 229 15.60 -15.49 -10.10
CA TRP A 229 16.23 -16.66 -9.49
C TRP A 229 17.46 -17.10 -10.29
N THR A 230 17.31 -17.23 -11.61
CA THR A 230 18.34 -17.81 -12.48
C THR A 230 19.54 -16.87 -12.65
N TRP A 231 19.31 -15.55 -12.70
CA TRP A 231 20.38 -14.56 -12.92
C TRP A 231 20.31 -13.39 -11.93
N PRO A 232 20.53 -13.61 -10.62
CA PRO A 232 20.28 -12.60 -9.59
C PRO A 232 21.08 -11.31 -9.79
N ASP A 233 22.37 -11.41 -10.08
CA ASP A 233 23.27 -10.24 -10.19
C ASP A 233 23.03 -9.47 -11.49
N ARG A 234 22.88 -10.18 -12.61
CA ARG A 234 22.57 -9.58 -13.92
C ARG A 234 21.23 -8.86 -13.87
N THR A 235 20.19 -9.50 -13.31
CA THR A 235 18.87 -8.89 -13.17
C THR A 235 18.92 -7.68 -12.23
N ALA A 236 19.69 -7.74 -11.13
CA ALA A 236 19.85 -6.59 -10.22
C ALA A 236 20.45 -5.39 -10.97
N TRP A 237 21.51 -5.64 -11.74
CA TRP A 237 22.17 -4.64 -12.55
C TRP A 237 21.22 -4.03 -13.60
N VAL A 238 20.47 -4.85 -14.33
CA VAL A 238 19.49 -4.37 -15.33
C VAL A 238 18.43 -3.48 -14.67
N ILE A 239 17.82 -3.94 -13.57
CA ILE A 239 16.78 -3.19 -12.84
C ILE A 239 17.28 -1.80 -12.45
N GLN A 240 18.51 -1.72 -11.93
CA GLN A 240 19.11 -0.45 -11.51
C GLN A 240 19.45 0.45 -12.70
N LYS A 241 20.00 -0.13 -13.78
CA LYS A 241 20.43 0.59 -14.97
C LYS A 241 19.26 1.18 -15.75
N THR A 242 18.21 0.39 -15.98
CA THR A 242 17.02 0.81 -16.76
C THR A 242 15.94 1.45 -15.89
N LYS A 243 16.13 1.49 -14.56
CA LYS A 243 15.19 2.06 -13.60
C LYS A 243 13.79 1.43 -13.71
N LEU A 244 13.69 0.10 -13.91
CA LEU A 244 12.41 -0.61 -14.07
C LEU A 244 11.31 -0.24 -13.06
N PRO A 245 11.60 0.00 -11.76
CA PRO A 245 10.56 0.43 -10.82
C PRO A 245 9.85 1.73 -11.24
N LYS A 246 10.55 2.67 -11.90
CA LYS A 246 9.93 3.89 -12.44
C LYS A 246 8.99 3.58 -13.61
N LEU A 247 9.36 2.63 -14.46
CA LEU A 247 8.51 2.16 -15.56
C LEU A 247 7.23 1.51 -14.99
N ALA A 248 7.34 0.65 -13.97
CA ALA A 248 6.17 0.07 -13.31
C ALA A 248 5.23 1.14 -12.73
N SER A 249 5.78 2.20 -12.13
CA SER A 249 4.98 3.35 -11.67
C SER A 249 4.33 4.13 -12.82
N ALA A 250 5.00 4.30 -13.96
CA ALA A 250 4.38 4.92 -15.15
C ALA A 250 3.26 4.04 -15.73
N CYS A 251 3.45 2.72 -15.77
CA CYS A 251 2.41 1.75 -16.12
C CYS A 251 1.19 1.83 -15.19
N MET A 252 1.40 2.04 -13.88
CA MET A 252 0.31 2.28 -12.93
C MET A 252 -0.48 3.55 -13.29
N LEU A 253 0.19 4.62 -13.74
CA LEU A 253 -0.51 5.84 -14.19
C LEU A 253 -1.36 5.59 -15.46
N LEU A 254 -0.88 4.78 -16.40
CA LEU A 254 -1.67 4.38 -17.59
C LEU A 254 -2.92 3.59 -17.21
N LEU A 255 -2.82 2.74 -16.18
CA LEU A 255 -3.96 1.99 -15.65
C LEU A 255 -4.98 2.93 -15.00
N ILE A 256 -4.52 3.89 -14.19
CA ILE A 256 -5.38 4.92 -13.59
C ILE A 256 -6.06 5.76 -14.67
N TRP A 257 -5.31 6.19 -15.70
CA TRP A 257 -5.83 6.91 -16.85
C TRP A 257 -6.95 6.12 -17.56
N THR A 258 -6.69 4.85 -17.90
CA THR A 258 -7.68 3.94 -18.52
C THR A 258 -8.97 3.82 -17.72
N THR A 259 -8.86 3.80 -16.39
CA THR A 259 -10.00 3.63 -15.49
C THR A 259 -10.84 4.90 -15.43
N PHE A 260 -10.20 6.05 -15.23
CA PHE A 260 -10.89 7.34 -15.29
C PHE A 260 -11.51 7.56 -16.68
N SER A 261 -10.81 7.22 -17.76
CA SER A 261 -11.33 7.31 -19.13
C SER A 261 -12.59 6.48 -19.31
N SER A 262 -12.61 5.25 -18.77
CA SER A 262 -13.79 4.39 -18.77
C SER A 262 -14.95 5.00 -17.98
N CYS A 263 -14.66 5.59 -16.81
CA CYS A 263 -15.67 6.24 -15.97
C CYS A 263 -16.26 7.50 -16.61
N PHE A 264 -15.42 8.34 -17.24
CA PHE A 264 -15.88 9.55 -17.90
C PHE A 264 -16.58 9.25 -19.24
N ALA A 265 -16.08 8.29 -20.03
CA ALA A 265 -16.69 7.87 -21.29
C ALA A 265 -18.11 7.34 -21.11
N THR A 266 -18.34 6.59 -20.03
CA THR A 266 -19.65 5.99 -19.71
C THR A 266 -20.58 6.94 -18.96
N GLY A 267 -20.08 8.09 -18.50
CA GLY A 267 -20.84 8.96 -17.60
C GLY A 267 -21.02 8.38 -16.19
N ALA A 268 -20.28 7.33 -15.83
CA ALA A 268 -20.45 6.61 -14.57
C ALA A 268 -20.24 7.52 -13.35
N LEU A 269 -19.20 8.36 -13.36
CA LEU A 269 -18.94 9.31 -12.28
C LEU A 269 -20.02 10.39 -12.18
N GLN A 270 -20.49 10.90 -13.32
CA GLN A 270 -21.51 11.94 -13.40
C GLN A 270 -22.89 11.43 -12.98
N SER A 271 -23.13 10.12 -13.12
CA SER A 271 -24.39 9.47 -12.73
C SER A 271 -24.48 9.13 -11.24
N LEU A 272 -23.40 9.31 -10.48
CA LEU A 272 -23.42 9.09 -9.03
C LEU A 272 -24.08 10.27 -8.33
N SER A 273 -24.91 9.97 -7.32
CA SER A 273 -25.47 11.00 -6.45
C SER A 273 -24.35 11.75 -5.71
N ALA A 274 -24.56 13.03 -5.39
CA ALA A 274 -23.63 13.79 -4.58
C ALA A 274 -23.35 13.11 -3.22
N GLN A 275 -24.37 12.48 -2.64
CA GLN A 275 -24.26 11.69 -1.41
C GLN A 275 -23.31 10.51 -1.58
N SER A 276 -23.38 9.79 -2.71
CA SER A 276 -22.45 8.69 -3.01
C SER A 276 -21.01 9.16 -3.13
N ILE A 277 -20.78 10.30 -3.81
CA ILE A 277 -19.43 10.86 -3.97
C ILE A 277 -18.86 11.31 -2.62
N ILE A 278 -19.64 12.05 -1.82
CA ILE A 278 -19.25 12.49 -0.47
C ILE A 278 -18.95 11.28 0.41
N PHE A 279 -19.84 10.27 0.40
CA PHE A 279 -19.62 9.02 1.11
C PHE A 279 -18.31 8.36 0.66
N VAL A 280 -18.07 8.24 -0.64
CA VAL A 280 -16.87 7.56 -1.13
C VAL A 280 -15.59 8.22 -0.64
N VAL A 281 -15.46 9.54 -0.82
CA VAL A 281 -14.25 10.28 -0.42
C VAL A 281 -14.05 10.24 1.10
N LEU A 282 -15.09 10.53 1.88
CA LEU A 282 -14.94 10.55 3.34
C LEU A 282 -14.72 9.15 3.92
N PHE A 283 -15.40 8.14 3.39
CA PHE A 283 -15.26 6.77 3.83
C PHE A 283 -13.89 6.20 3.47
N ASN A 284 -13.35 6.47 2.28
CA ASN A 284 -12.00 6.05 1.88
C ASN A 284 -10.92 6.58 2.85
N ILE A 285 -10.93 7.90 3.12
CA ILE A 285 -9.98 8.53 4.04
C ILE A 285 -10.14 7.94 5.45
N ALA A 286 -11.37 7.87 5.96
CA ALA A 286 -11.65 7.36 7.30
C ALA A 286 -11.25 5.89 7.44
N LEU A 287 -11.59 5.07 6.44
CA LEU A 287 -11.28 3.65 6.39
C LEU A 287 -9.76 3.43 6.38
N TYR A 288 -9.01 4.15 5.54
CA TYR A 288 -7.55 3.99 5.50
C TYR A 288 -6.89 4.41 6.82
N ILE A 289 -7.30 5.53 7.42
CA ILE A 289 -6.80 5.99 8.73
C ILE A 289 -7.13 4.96 9.82
N ALA A 290 -8.38 4.51 9.89
CA ALA A 290 -8.84 3.54 10.88
C ALA A 290 -8.09 2.21 10.75
N LEU A 291 -7.96 1.67 9.54
CA LEU A 291 -7.25 0.42 9.29
C LEU A 291 -5.75 0.53 9.58
N THR A 292 -5.13 1.69 9.30
CA THR A 292 -3.74 1.94 9.68
C THR A 292 -3.58 1.95 11.21
N GLY A 293 -4.51 2.59 11.92
CA GLY A 293 -4.56 2.57 13.39
C GLY A 293 -4.74 1.16 13.94
N ILE A 294 -5.71 0.40 13.42
CA ILE A 294 -5.97 -1.01 13.80
C ILE A 294 -4.73 -1.86 13.55
N SER A 295 -4.06 -1.68 12.41
CA SER A 295 -2.81 -2.38 12.07
C SER A 295 -1.70 -2.07 13.08
N PHE A 296 -1.57 -0.81 13.49
CA PHE A 296 -0.61 -0.38 14.50
C PHE A 296 -0.90 -1.01 15.86
N PHE A 297 -2.15 -0.93 16.35
CA PHE A 297 -2.56 -1.51 17.62
C PHE A 297 -2.47 -3.04 17.63
N SER A 298 -2.76 -3.69 16.50
CA SER A 298 -2.65 -5.15 16.37
C SER A 298 -1.19 -5.61 16.35
N SER A 299 -0.28 -4.79 15.80
CA SER A 299 1.16 -5.07 15.80
C SER A 299 1.82 -4.80 17.16
N ARG A 300 1.30 -3.84 17.93
CA ARG A 300 1.81 -3.43 19.24
C ARG A 300 0.67 -3.24 20.24
N PRO A 301 0.06 -4.35 20.71
CA PRO A 301 -1.08 -4.29 21.62
C PRO A 301 -0.69 -3.64 22.96
N PRO A 302 -1.60 -2.88 23.61
CA PRO A 302 -1.32 -2.25 24.89
C PRO A 302 -0.98 -3.28 25.98
N LYS A 303 -0.09 -2.91 26.92
CA LYS A 303 0.39 -3.78 28.01
C LYS A 303 -0.71 -4.44 28.86
N PHE A 304 -1.89 -3.82 28.96
CA PHE A 304 -3.05 -4.39 29.65
C PHE A 304 -3.59 -5.67 28.99
N LEU A 305 -3.63 -5.74 27.65
CA LEU A 305 -4.07 -6.93 26.89
C LEU A 305 -3.05 -8.07 26.94
N LEU A 306 -1.77 -7.73 27.09
CA LEU A 306 -0.65 -8.68 27.22
C LEU A 306 -0.65 -9.47 28.54
N ASN A 307 -1.44 -9.05 29.54
CA ASN A 307 -1.49 -9.71 30.84
C ASN A 307 -2.40 -10.96 30.86
N HIS A 308 -3.19 -11.19 29.80
CA HIS A 308 -3.97 -12.41 29.66
C HIS A 308 -3.10 -13.57 29.15
N ARG A 309 -2.80 -14.51 30.06
CA ARG A 309 -1.90 -15.67 29.88
C ARG A 309 -2.17 -16.56 28.65
N TRP A 310 -3.39 -16.52 28.10
CA TRP A 310 -3.80 -17.29 26.92
C TRP A 310 -3.36 -16.68 25.58
N PHE A 311 -3.12 -15.37 25.52
CA PHE A 311 -2.79 -14.68 24.26
C PHE A 311 -1.31 -14.30 24.12
N GLN A 312 -0.48 -14.52 25.14
CA GLN A 312 0.93 -14.09 25.16
C GLN A 312 1.80 -14.53 23.96
N PRO A 313 1.74 -15.77 23.45
CA PRO A 313 2.57 -16.15 22.31
C PRO A 313 2.12 -15.46 21.00
N ILE A 314 0.85 -15.05 20.90
CA ILE A 314 0.25 -14.43 19.71
C ILE A 314 0.39 -12.89 19.75
N LEU A 315 0.35 -12.29 20.94
CA LEU A 315 0.32 -10.83 21.15
C LEU A 315 1.68 -10.16 21.37
N LYS A 316 2.83 -10.85 21.26
CA LYS A 316 4.15 -10.20 21.35
C LYS A 316 4.25 -9.04 20.34
N SER A 317 4.68 -7.87 20.80
CA SER A 317 4.92 -6.71 19.93
C SER A 317 5.89 -7.07 18.81
N LEU A 318 5.54 -6.69 17.59
CA LEU A 318 6.46 -6.74 16.46
C LEU A 318 7.58 -5.69 16.62
N PRO A 319 8.75 -5.91 16.01
CA PRO A 319 9.78 -4.88 15.85
C PRO A 319 9.21 -3.60 15.23
N PRO A 320 9.79 -2.41 15.53
CA PRO A 320 9.38 -1.15 14.92
C PRO A 320 9.31 -1.17 13.40
N GLU A 321 10.31 -1.75 12.76
CA GLU A 321 10.47 -1.76 11.32
C GLU A 321 9.39 -2.63 10.65
N GLU A 322 9.09 -3.77 11.26
CA GLU A 322 8.02 -4.69 10.84
C GLU A 322 6.63 -4.08 11.09
N THR A 323 6.43 -3.39 12.22
CA THR A 323 5.18 -2.67 12.52
C THR A 323 4.84 -1.67 11.42
N ILE A 324 5.84 -0.91 10.95
CA ILE A 324 5.66 0.05 9.85
C ILE A 324 5.25 -0.69 8.56
N ALA A 325 5.88 -1.83 8.27
CA ALA A 325 5.51 -2.65 7.12
C ALA A 325 4.04 -3.12 7.20
N VAL A 326 3.58 -3.59 8.37
CA VAL A 326 2.17 -4.00 8.59
C VAL A 326 1.22 -2.82 8.36
N CYS A 327 1.53 -1.64 8.88
CA CYS A 327 0.70 -0.44 8.77
C CYS A 327 0.53 0.04 7.33
N PHE A 328 1.50 -0.15 6.45
CA PHE A 328 1.34 0.18 5.02
C PHE A 328 0.74 -0.97 4.21
N CYS A 329 1.11 -2.22 4.50
CA CYS A 329 0.70 -3.37 3.69
C CYS A 329 -0.74 -3.80 3.94
N SER A 330 -1.21 -3.77 5.18
CA SER A 330 -2.53 -4.29 5.55
C SER A 330 -3.70 -3.47 4.99
N PRO A 331 -3.75 -2.14 5.15
CA PRO A 331 -4.87 -1.33 4.67
C PRO A 331 -4.87 -1.12 3.15
N ALA A 332 -3.70 -1.13 2.51
CA ALA A 332 -3.59 -0.78 1.10
C ALA A 332 -4.29 -1.80 0.18
N LYS A 333 -4.88 -1.30 -0.92
CA LYS A 333 -5.61 -2.06 -1.94
C LYS A 333 -5.13 -1.72 -3.35
N SER A 334 -4.98 -2.73 -4.20
CA SER A 334 -4.30 -2.64 -5.50
C SER A 334 -5.24 -2.54 -6.68
N THR A 335 -5.39 -1.35 -7.27
CA THR A 335 -6.12 -1.15 -8.53
C THR A 335 -5.59 -2.04 -9.66
N ALA A 336 -4.27 -2.29 -9.68
CA ALA A 336 -3.62 -3.11 -10.72
C ALA A 336 -4.12 -4.57 -10.74
N LEU A 337 -4.62 -5.06 -9.61
CA LEU A 337 -5.28 -6.37 -9.52
C LEU A 337 -6.79 -6.25 -9.51
N GLY A 338 -7.32 -5.23 -8.83
CA GLY A 338 -8.75 -5.06 -8.65
C GLY A 338 -9.50 -4.83 -9.95
N LEU A 339 -8.95 -4.05 -10.89
CA LEU A 339 -9.66 -3.78 -12.14
C LEU A 339 -9.71 -4.98 -13.10
N PRO A 340 -8.60 -5.65 -13.43
CA PRO A 340 -8.68 -6.86 -14.25
C PRO A 340 -9.62 -7.89 -13.65
N LEU A 341 -9.58 -8.04 -12.32
CA LEU A 341 -10.49 -8.93 -11.62
C LEU A 341 -11.95 -8.47 -11.77
N LEU A 342 -12.26 -7.19 -11.57
CA LEU A 342 -13.59 -6.62 -11.77
C LEU A 342 -14.13 -6.94 -13.18
N TYR A 343 -13.34 -6.62 -14.21
CA TYR A 343 -13.74 -6.82 -15.61
C TYR A 343 -13.86 -8.30 -15.98
N ALA A 344 -13.05 -9.17 -15.38
CA ALA A 344 -13.14 -10.61 -15.61
C ALA A 344 -14.30 -11.27 -14.87
N MET A 345 -14.54 -10.90 -13.61
CA MET A 345 -15.64 -11.42 -12.79
C MET A 345 -17.00 -11.07 -13.38
N TRP A 346 -17.17 -9.80 -13.76
CA TRP A 346 -18.43 -9.30 -14.29
C TRP A 346 -18.37 -9.09 -15.81
N ALA A 347 -17.60 -9.93 -16.52
CA ALA A 347 -17.45 -9.85 -17.97
C ALA A 347 -18.78 -9.66 -18.74
N PRO A 348 -19.88 -10.40 -18.42
CA PRO A 348 -21.14 -10.27 -19.15
C PRO A 348 -21.98 -9.07 -18.72
N VAL A 349 -21.65 -8.42 -17.60
CA VAL A 349 -22.29 -7.19 -17.15
C VAL A 349 -21.89 -6.04 -18.08
N ASP A 350 -22.81 -5.12 -18.31
CA ASP A 350 -22.62 -3.98 -19.19
C ASP A 350 -21.45 -3.08 -18.75
N PHE A 351 -20.87 -2.36 -19.72
CA PHE A 351 -19.68 -1.57 -19.49
C PHE A 351 -19.91 -0.40 -18.52
N TYR A 352 -21.09 0.23 -18.55
CA TYR A 352 -21.45 1.33 -17.65
C TYR A 352 -21.48 0.85 -16.19
N THR A 353 -22.15 -0.25 -15.89
CA THR A 353 -22.22 -0.84 -14.55
C THR A 353 -20.84 -1.24 -14.05
N LYS A 354 -19.99 -1.84 -14.88
CA LYS A 354 -18.59 -2.14 -14.53
C LYS A 354 -17.79 -0.87 -14.21
N ALA A 355 -17.89 0.16 -15.04
CA ALA A 355 -17.21 1.43 -14.82
C ALA A 355 -17.67 2.08 -13.50
N LYS A 356 -18.98 2.10 -13.24
CA LYS A 356 -19.57 2.62 -12.00
C LYS A 356 -19.12 1.83 -10.75
N THR A 357 -19.08 0.50 -10.86
CA THR A 357 -18.60 -0.40 -9.78
C THR A 357 -17.10 -0.22 -9.51
N SER A 358 -16.32 0.25 -10.49
CA SER A 358 -14.88 0.46 -10.35
C SER A 358 -14.49 1.72 -9.57
N VAL A 359 -15.44 2.65 -9.36
CA VAL A 359 -15.18 3.95 -8.74
C VAL A 359 -14.58 3.82 -7.33
N PRO A 360 -15.09 2.99 -6.41
CA PRO A 360 -14.48 2.80 -5.09
C PRO A 360 -13.04 2.27 -5.17
N VAL A 361 -12.76 1.32 -6.06
CA VAL A 361 -11.41 0.75 -6.24
C VAL A 361 -10.42 1.84 -6.67
N LEU A 362 -10.83 2.66 -7.64
CA LEU A 362 -10.02 3.73 -8.20
C LEU A 362 -9.75 4.84 -7.17
N LEU A 363 -10.81 5.31 -6.52
CA LEU A 363 -10.72 6.42 -5.57
C LEU A 363 -10.00 5.99 -4.29
N TYR A 364 -10.26 4.79 -3.75
CA TYR A 364 -9.55 4.29 -2.58
C TYR A 364 -8.05 4.22 -2.82
N THR A 365 -7.59 3.65 -3.94
CA THR A 365 -6.14 3.58 -4.21
C THR A 365 -5.52 4.96 -4.46
N THR A 366 -6.26 5.91 -5.01
CA THR A 366 -5.74 7.28 -5.19
C THR A 366 -5.60 7.98 -3.83
N GLU A 367 -6.66 7.93 -3.03
CA GLU A 367 -6.72 8.58 -1.73
C GLU A 367 -5.79 7.93 -0.70
N GLN A 368 -5.69 6.59 -0.69
CA GLN A 368 -4.78 5.88 0.22
C GLN A 368 -3.33 6.35 0.01
N ILE A 369 -2.91 6.61 -1.24
CA ILE A 369 -1.54 7.02 -1.53
C ILE A 369 -1.30 8.43 -0.97
N CYS A 370 -2.29 9.33 -1.12
CA CYS A 370 -2.26 10.65 -0.49
C CYS A 370 -2.14 10.56 1.04
N VAL A 371 -3.02 9.78 1.68
CA VAL A 371 -3.08 9.64 3.14
C VAL A 371 -1.81 8.97 3.68
N ALA A 372 -1.32 7.94 3.01
CA ALA A 372 -0.12 7.20 3.39
C ALA A 372 1.13 8.08 3.45
N GLN A 373 1.24 9.11 2.61
CA GLN A 373 2.38 10.05 2.67
C GLN A 373 2.45 10.81 3.99
N PHE A 374 1.30 11.12 4.61
CA PHE A 374 1.28 11.71 5.94
C PHE A 374 1.76 10.70 7.00
N PHE A 375 1.33 9.45 6.88
CA PHE A 375 1.78 8.37 7.75
C PHE A 375 3.27 8.06 7.61
N VAL A 376 3.87 8.21 6.43
CA VAL A 376 5.33 8.07 6.25
C VAL A 376 6.08 9.03 7.17
N GLN A 377 5.63 10.29 7.27
CA GLN A 377 6.26 11.28 8.13
C GLN A 377 6.02 10.96 9.61
N LEU A 378 4.80 10.53 9.96
CA LEU A 378 4.44 10.15 11.32
C LEU A 378 5.27 8.97 11.81
N PHE A 379 5.31 7.88 11.04
CA PHE A 379 6.05 6.67 11.39
C PHE A 379 7.56 6.91 11.40
N ARG A 380 8.10 7.72 10.50
CA ARG A 380 9.52 8.10 10.56
C ARG A 380 9.89 8.82 11.85
N ARG A 381 9.04 9.76 12.30
CA ARG A 381 9.25 10.46 13.59
C ARG A 381 9.11 9.52 14.78
N TRP A 382 8.14 8.60 14.70
CA TRP A 382 7.94 7.59 15.74
C TRP A 382 9.11 6.62 15.83
N HIS A 383 9.64 6.15 14.70
CA HIS A 383 10.79 5.26 14.61
C HIS A 383 12.05 5.91 15.21
N ALA A 384 12.35 7.16 14.83
CA ALA A 384 13.46 7.92 15.39
C ALA A 384 13.38 8.07 16.92
N ARG A 385 12.19 8.32 17.48
CA ARG A 385 11.97 8.41 18.93
C ARG A 385 12.16 7.09 19.68
N ILE A 386 12.00 5.95 19.00
CA ILE A 386 12.28 4.65 19.61
C ILE A 386 13.79 4.41 19.62
N ALA A 387 14.48 4.68 18.51
CA ALA A 387 15.93 4.57 18.42
C ALA A 387 16.64 5.44 19.49
N GLU A 388 16.21 6.71 19.64
CA GLU A 388 16.77 7.62 20.67
C GLU A 388 16.61 7.09 22.11
N LYS A 389 15.54 6.33 22.40
CA LYS A 389 15.33 5.74 23.73
C LYS A 389 16.19 4.52 23.96
N GLU A 390 16.36 3.69 22.94
CA GLU A 390 17.22 2.51 23.01
C GLU A 390 18.69 2.91 23.17
N ASP A 391 19.13 3.99 22.50
CA ASP A 391 20.49 4.53 22.64
C ASP A 391 20.72 5.15 24.03
N GLY A 392 19.75 5.90 24.58
CA GLY A 392 19.86 6.54 25.88
C GLY A 392 19.77 5.59 27.09
N GLU A 393 19.10 4.44 26.95
CA GLU A 393 19.12 3.37 27.96
C GLU A 393 20.44 2.58 27.94
N GLY A 394 21.15 2.54 26.80
CA GLY A 394 22.46 1.89 26.67
C GLY A 394 23.64 2.66 27.26
N GLU A 395 23.57 3.99 27.32
CA GLU A 395 24.62 4.84 27.94
C GLU A 395 24.45 4.97 29.48
N GLY A 396 23.29 4.63 30.04
CA GLY A 396 22.98 4.78 31.46
C GLY A 396 23.46 3.65 32.39
N ASP A 397 23.90 2.51 31.85
CA ASP A 397 24.31 1.32 32.62
C ASP A 397 25.85 1.15 32.69
N GLY A 398 26.61 2.13 32.21
CA GLY A 398 28.09 2.11 32.17
C GLY A 398 28.82 2.87 33.27
N ASP A 399 28.12 3.65 34.12
CA ASP A 399 28.75 4.58 35.06
C ASP A 399 28.24 4.37 36.49
N GLY A 400 28.51 3.18 37.02
CA GLY A 400 27.97 2.74 38.30
C GLY A 400 28.74 1.63 39.01
N ASP A 401 30.06 1.52 38.83
CA ASP A 401 30.90 0.82 39.81
C ASP A 401 32.34 1.34 39.82
N ALA A 402 32.54 2.50 40.46
CA ALA A 402 33.84 2.95 40.94
C ALA A 402 33.75 3.08 42.46
N GLY A 403 34.08 2.00 43.18
CA GLY A 403 33.92 1.96 44.62
C GLY A 403 34.66 0.86 45.39
N GLY A 404 35.95 0.64 45.10
CA GLY A 404 36.89 0.21 46.14
C GLY A 404 37.35 -1.25 46.16
N ARG A 405 38.53 -1.49 45.59
CA ARG A 405 39.55 -2.38 46.18
C ARG A 405 40.93 -2.06 45.60
N LEU A 406 41.71 -1.31 46.37
CA LEU A 406 43.16 -1.36 46.28
C LEU A 406 43.59 -2.72 46.86
N ASP A 407 44.31 -3.51 46.08
CA ASP A 407 45.69 -3.88 46.39
C ASP A 407 46.26 -4.94 45.43
N GLU A 408 47.54 -4.74 45.12
CA GLU A 408 48.56 -5.68 44.68
C GLU A 408 48.72 -6.12 43.20
N VAL A 409 49.81 -5.59 42.63
CA VAL A 409 50.90 -6.30 41.93
C VAL A 409 50.64 -6.82 40.51
N GLY A 410 51.33 -6.17 39.55
CA GLY A 410 52.26 -6.93 38.70
C GLY A 410 52.10 -6.82 37.17
N ILE A 411 53.03 -6.07 36.56
CA ILE A 411 53.79 -6.44 35.36
C ILE A 411 53.01 -6.64 34.03
N GLY A 412 53.19 -5.68 33.11
CA GLY A 412 53.79 -6.00 31.81
C GLY A 412 52.94 -5.90 30.54
N MET A 413 53.52 -5.19 29.57
CA MET A 413 53.33 -5.27 28.11
C MET A 413 52.18 -4.49 27.46
N THR A 414 52.55 -3.25 27.12
CA THR A 414 52.18 -2.52 25.90
C THR A 414 52.27 -3.38 24.63
N GLN A 415 51.18 -3.46 23.86
CA GLN A 415 51.22 -3.77 22.43
C GLN A 415 50.63 -2.62 21.61
N ARG A 416 51.43 -2.14 20.65
CA ARG A 416 51.13 -1.10 19.66
C ARG A 416 50.26 -1.67 18.54
N PRO A 417 49.53 -0.82 17.78
CA PRO A 417 48.86 -1.25 16.56
C PRO A 417 49.86 -1.38 15.40
N VAL A 418 49.71 -2.44 14.61
CA VAL A 418 50.45 -2.65 13.36
C VAL A 418 49.61 -2.08 12.21
N GLU A 419 50.05 -0.97 11.64
CA GLU A 419 49.72 -0.56 10.28
C GLU A 419 50.48 -1.44 9.28
N SER A 420 49.81 -1.90 8.22
CA SER A 420 50.48 -2.37 7.01
C SER A 420 49.81 -1.78 5.76
N HIS A 421 50.55 -0.91 5.09
CA HIS A 421 50.32 -0.45 3.72
C HIS A 421 50.76 -1.50 2.68
N GLY A 422 50.17 -1.39 1.47
CA GLY A 422 50.67 -1.96 0.20
C GLY A 422 49.91 -3.21 -0.27
N GLY A 423 49.42 -3.35 -1.51
CA GLY A 423 49.53 -2.55 -2.73
C GLY A 423 48.90 -3.32 -3.91
N VAL A 424 48.50 -2.58 -4.93
CA VAL A 424 48.49 -2.88 -6.40
C VAL A 424 48.34 -4.35 -6.84
N VAL A 425 47.23 -4.70 -7.51
CA VAL A 425 47.05 -4.92 -8.98
C VAL A 425 45.55 -4.98 -9.27
#